data_AF-A0A6A4E9V0-F1
#
_entry.id   AF-A0A6A4E9V0-F1
#
_cell.length_a   1.000
_cell.length_b   1.000
_cell.length_c   1.000
_cell.angle_alpha   90.00
_cell.angle_beta   90.00
_cell.angle_gamma   90.00
#
_symmetry.space_group_name_H-M   'P 1'
#
loop_
_entity.id
_entity.type
_entity.pdbx_description
1 polymer ?
#
loop_
_entity_poly.entity_id
_entity_poly.type
_entity_poly.pdbx_seq_one_letter_code
_entity_poly.pdbx_strand_id
1 'polypeptide(L)'
;MKQTHLSDVASTPLTKTPLEMQRAPKRQKLVAEEDAAGDAASSTSSADTVANEYAFHLTRLKTAPVAHNVHTKSLNELLEGEFTRCLLTNYMYDLPWLFAECPRLRDVPVLLVHGERDRQGMMKECREYSNVTPVAPPLPIAYGTHHTKMLVALYPEKVRVAIFTANFLSNDWNTKTQGVWFQDFGLKVLDDGEEEKEAVAPNSAAINDFEADLVHYLSSLGAQVKIFCRELKRFDFSSARVALVPSVPGYHKGKDMEKYGHLRVRKLLKMYQVPPTDNPLICQFSSMGSLDEKWLFGEFAESFLPGKKNISPTPMPVQALHIIWPSVEDVRNSLEGWNSGRSIPCPLKNMKPFLHKYIRKWTPPEELHRQNAMPHIKSYARFNPSDEAVGELDWAIVTSSNLSKAAWGALQKNKTQFMIRSYELGVMFLPQLLKPPGNCPPVRLVTLGSKAAGHSGVAVSESQPTALLPLPYGFPLTTYNPKKDEPWVWDLVRDSPDIFGGAYIPH
;
A
#
# COMPACT_ATOMS: atom_id res chain seq x y z
N MET A 1 -41.67 -64.69 -12.90
CA MET A 1 -41.19 -65.92 -12.23
C MET A 1 -39.77 -65.63 -11.75
N LYS A 2 -39.38 -65.62 -10.47
CA LYS A 2 -39.93 -66.14 -9.22
C LYS A 2 -39.78 -65.09 -8.10
N GLN A 3 -40.72 -65.15 -7.15
CA GLN A 3 -40.80 -64.39 -5.90
C GLN A 3 -39.87 -64.94 -4.80
N THR A 4 -39.85 -64.18 -3.69
CA THR A 4 -39.69 -64.53 -2.25
C THR A 4 -38.34 -64.11 -1.62
N HIS A 5 -38.23 -63.52 -0.43
CA HIS A 5 -39.17 -63.32 0.70
C HIS A 5 -38.80 -62.03 1.50
N LEU A 6 -39.83 -61.41 2.10
CA LEU A 6 -39.76 -60.40 3.17
C LEU A 6 -39.46 -61.05 4.53
N SER A 7 -38.81 -60.29 5.43
CA SER A 7 -39.02 -60.41 6.88
C SER A 7 -38.73 -59.08 7.59
N ASP A 8 -39.79 -58.53 8.19
CA ASP A 8 -39.81 -57.42 9.15
C ASP A 8 -39.12 -57.78 10.47
N VAL A 9 -38.41 -56.82 11.08
CA VAL A 9 -38.19 -56.79 12.54
C VAL A 9 -38.31 -55.37 13.09
N ALA A 10 -39.40 -55.22 13.84
CA ALA A 10 -39.73 -54.33 14.96
C ALA A 10 -38.80 -53.17 15.39
N SER A 11 -39.46 -52.03 15.52
CA SER A 11 -39.10 -50.80 16.25
C SER A 11 -39.06 -50.97 17.78
N THR A 12 -38.07 -50.35 18.43
CA THR A 12 -38.13 -49.92 19.85
C THR A 12 -37.38 -48.57 20.00
N PRO A 13 -37.81 -47.65 20.88
CA PRO A 13 -37.55 -46.21 20.74
C PRO A 13 -36.28 -45.75 21.47
N LEU A 14 -35.49 -44.91 20.81
CA LEU A 14 -34.39 -44.18 21.44
C LEU A 14 -34.94 -42.92 22.13
N THR A 15 -34.83 -42.94 23.44
CA THR A 15 -35.04 -41.85 24.39
C THR A 15 -34.29 -40.59 23.99
N LYS A 16 -35.00 -39.45 23.94
CA LYS A 16 -34.42 -38.11 23.84
C LYS A 16 -33.72 -37.75 25.15
N THR A 17 -32.40 -37.70 25.13
CA THR A 17 -31.59 -36.99 26.15
C THR A 17 -31.46 -35.52 25.74
N PRO A 18 -31.77 -34.54 26.62
CA PRO A 18 -31.54 -33.13 26.31
C PRO A 18 -30.03 -32.83 26.31
N LEU A 19 -29.52 -32.25 25.24
CA LEU A 19 -28.20 -31.61 25.22
C LEU A 19 -28.27 -30.36 26.11
N GLU A 20 -27.63 -30.43 27.27
CA GLU A 20 -27.38 -29.29 28.13
C GLU A 20 -26.57 -28.22 27.37
N MET A 21 -27.17 -27.04 27.23
CA MET A 21 -26.46 -25.79 26.93
C MET A 21 -25.40 -25.55 28.01
N GLN A 22 -24.12 -25.74 27.67
CA GLN A 22 -23.03 -25.25 28.49
C GLN A 22 -23.12 -23.73 28.59
N ARG A 23 -23.41 -23.26 29.81
CA ARG A 23 -23.40 -21.85 30.19
C ARG A 23 -22.00 -21.28 29.97
N ALA A 24 -21.96 -20.12 29.31
CA ALA A 24 -20.78 -19.26 29.26
C ALA A 24 -20.24 -18.99 30.68
N PRO A 25 -18.91 -18.94 30.89
CA PRO A 25 -18.35 -18.62 32.19
C PRO A 25 -18.72 -17.18 32.57
N LYS A 26 -19.23 -17.01 33.79
CA LYS A 26 -19.56 -15.71 34.38
C LYS A 26 -18.28 -14.89 34.54
N ARG A 27 -18.30 -13.65 34.04
CA ARG A 27 -17.25 -12.63 34.21
C ARG A 27 -16.90 -12.47 35.69
N GLN A 28 -15.62 -12.68 36.04
CA GLN A 28 -15.06 -12.24 37.31
C GLN A 28 -14.49 -10.83 37.16
N LYS A 29 -14.74 -10.01 38.18
CA LYS A 29 -14.32 -8.63 38.32
C LYS A 29 -12.85 -8.64 38.77
N LEU A 30 -11.94 -8.16 37.93
CA LEU A 30 -10.54 -7.93 38.33
C LEU A 30 -10.50 -6.68 39.21
N VAL A 31 -10.14 -6.90 40.48
CA VAL A 31 -9.76 -5.86 41.44
C VAL A 31 -8.27 -5.62 41.25
N ALA A 32 -7.87 -4.35 41.13
CA ALA A 32 -6.47 -3.97 41.09
C ALA A 32 -5.85 -4.18 42.48
N GLU A 33 -4.89 -5.09 42.59
CA GLU A 33 -3.94 -5.14 43.70
C GLU A 33 -2.59 -4.67 43.18
N GLU A 34 -2.09 -3.59 43.79
CA GLU A 34 -0.69 -3.18 43.71
C GLU A 34 0.14 -4.19 44.49
N ASP A 35 1.13 -4.81 43.85
CA ASP A 35 2.27 -5.37 44.59
C ASP A 35 3.56 -5.20 43.79
N ALA A 36 4.54 -4.62 44.48
CA ALA A 36 5.88 -4.33 44.02
C ALA A 36 6.80 -5.52 44.28
N ALA A 37 7.40 -6.08 43.24
CA ALA A 37 8.65 -6.84 43.33
C ALA A 37 9.32 -6.88 41.95
N GLY A 38 10.54 -6.36 41.86
CA GLY A 38 11.32 -6.31 40.64
C GLY A 38 11.95 -7.65 40.27
N ASP A 39 12.18 -7.85 38.97
CA ASP A 39 13.47 -8.35 38.51
C ASP A 39 13.72 -8.07 37.01
N ALA A 40 14.98 -7.70 36.76
CA ALA A 40 15.75 -7.53 35.52
C ALA A 40 15.06 -7.64 34.14
N ALA A 41 14.82 -6.47 33.52
CA ALA A 41 14.65 -6.34 32.07
C ALA A 41 15.91 -5.78 31.41
N SER A 42 16.36 -6.43 30.34
CA SER A 42 17.50 -6.01 29.51
C SER A 42 17.28 -4.62 28.94
N SER A 43 18.27 -3.75 29.10
CA SER A 43 18.28 -2.37 28.63
C SER A 43 18.26 -2.28 27.10
N THR A 44 17.09 -2.15 26.49
CA THR A 44 16.94 -1.53 25.17
C THR A 44 16.97 -0.01 25.36
N SER A 45 17.96 0.65 24.77
CA SER A 45 18.15 2.10 24.85
C SER A 45 16.93 2.84 24.31
N SER A 46 16.46 3.84 25.06
CA SER A 46 15.32 4.73 24.78
C SER A 46 15.45 5.61 23.52
N ALA A 47 16.47 5.37 22.68
CA ALA A 47 16.70 6.09 21.42
C ALA A 47 16.01 5.44 20.21
N ASP A 48 15.63 4.16 20.29
CA ASP A 48 15.00 3.44 19.16
C ASP A 48 13.50 3.76 18.97
N THR A 49 12.88 4.46 19.93
CA THR A 49 11.42 4.66 19.99
C THR A 49 10.88 5.92 19.29
N VAL A 50 11.73 6.77 18.71
CA VAL A 50 11.30 8.06 18.11
C VAL A 50 11.27 8.01 16.57
N ALA A 51 11.83 6.98 15.93
CA ALA A 51 12.18 7.02 14.51
C ALA A 51 11.11 6.56 13.51
N ASN A 52 9.88 6.19 13.91
CA ASN A 52 8.85 5.87 12.89
C ASN A 52 7.39 6.07 13.32
N GLU A 53 7.06 7.24 13.88
CA GLU A 53 5.72 7.61 14.36
C GLU A 53 4.61 7.53 13.28
N TYR A 54 5.00 7.50 11.99
CA TYR A 54 4.08 7.53 10.84
C TYR A 54 3.93 6.19 10.11
N ALA A 55 4.52 5.13 10.68
CA ALA A 55 4.32 3.73 10.33
C ALA A 55 4.55 3.38 8.85
N PHE A 56 5.45 4.10 8.18
CA PHE A 56 5.91 3.82 6.82
C PHE A 56 7.34 3.27 6.82
N HIS A 57 7.53 2.13 6.18
CA HIS A 57 8.76 1.35 6.16
C HIS A 57 9.06 0.88 4.73
N LEU A 58 10.31 0.50 4.50
CA LEU A 58 10.68 -0.29 3.32
C LEU A 58 10.68 -1.79 3.64
N THR A 59 10.68 -2.68 2.65
CA THR A 59 10.89 -4.11 2.92
C THR A 59 12.34 -4.42 3.24
N ARG A 60 12.60 -5.39 4.13
CA ARG A 60 13.97 -5.82 4.46
C ARG A 60 14.74 -6.30 3.23
N LEU A 61 16.03 -5.97 3.12
CA LEU A 61 16.96 -6.63 2.21
C LEU A 61 17.61 -7.81 2.93
N LYS A 62 17.24 -9.04 2.55
CA LYS A 62 17.56 -10.26 3.32
C LYS A 62 19.06 -10.49 3.50
N THR A 63 19.85 -10.21 2.47
CA THR A 63 21.30 -10.41 2.46
C THR A 63 22.08 -9.18 2.91
N ALA A 64 21.41 -8.05 3.19
CA ALA A 64 22.07 -6.84 3.65
C ALA A 64 22.33 -6.89 5.17
N PRO A 65 23.39 -6.21 5.66
CA PRO A 65 23.64 -6.02 7.09
C PRO A 65 22.43 -5.45 7.84
N VAL A 66 22.33 -5.74 9.15
CA VAL A 66 21.27 -5.21 10.02
C VAL A 66 21.21 -3.68 9.97
N ALA A 67 22.38 -3.03 9.94
CA ALA A 67 22.49 -1.57 9.85
C ALA A 67 21.84 -0.98 8.57
N HIS A 68 21.70 -1.76 7.49
CA HIS A 68 21.05 -1.30 6.25
C HIS A 68 19.52 -1.46 6.29
N ASN A 69 18.99 -2.06 7.37
CA ASN A 69 17.59 -2.44 7.50
C ASN A 69 16.86 -1.68 8.63
N VAL A 70 17.41 -0.55 9.10
CA VAL A 70 16.86 0.25 10.21
C VAL A 70 15.42 0.71 9.96
N HIS A 71 15.11 1.18 8.74
CA HIS A 71 13.78 1.67 8.37
C HIS A 71 12.94 0.63 7.64
N THR A 72 13.06 -0.65 8.03
CA THR A 72 12.45 -1.75 7.28
C THR A 72 11.47 -2.59 8.09
N LYS A 73 10.64 -3.35 7.38
CA LYS A 73 9.75 -4.38 7.93
C LYS A 73 9.70 -5.56 6.98
N SER A 74 9.75 -6.77 7.52
CA SER A 74 9.61 -8.02 6.79
C SER A 74 8.19 -8.58 6.91
N LEU A 75 7.83 -9.55 6.06
CA LEU A 75 6.47 -10.09 6.01
C LEU A 75 6.09 -10.82 7.31
N ASN A 76 7.00 -11.64 7.83
CA ASN A 76 6.80 -12.36 9.10
C ASN A 76 6.60 -11.40 10.28
N GLU A 77 7.30 -10.27 10.31
CA GLU A 77 7.10 -9.23 11.34
C GLU A 77 5.74 -8.50 11.18
N LEU A 78 5.18 -8.42 9.97
CA LEU A 78 3.83 -7.87 9.78
C LEU A 78 2.74 -8.83 10.27
N LEU A 79 2.98 -10.14 10.19
CA LEU A 79 2.07 -11.20 10.61
C LEU A 79 2.56 -11.90 11.89
N GLU A 80 3.24 -11.17 12.77
CA GLU A 80 3.69 -11.70 14.06
C GLU A 80 2.55 -11.77 15.07
N GLY A 81 2.64 -12.74 16.00
CA GLY A 81 1.69 -12.90 17.10
C GLY A 81 0.41 -13.68 16.74
N GLU A 82 -0.56 -13.62 17.66
CA GLU A 82 -1.72 -14.52 17.68
C GLU A 82 -2.93 -13.94 16.94
N PHE A 83 -2.80 -13.69 15.66
CA PHE A 83 -3.97 -13.38 14.84
C PHE A 83 -4.86 -14.63 14.71
N THR A 84 -6.16 -14.39 14.54
CA THR A 84 -7.23 -15.39 14.53
C THR A 84 -7.85 -15.57 13.15
N ARG A 85 -7.70 -14.58 12.27
CA ARG A 85 -8.15 -14.58 10.87
C ARG A 85 -7.29 -13.62 10.07
N CYS A 86 -7.11 -13.90 8.78
CA CYS A 86 -6.36 -13.02 7.89
C CYS A 86 -7.07 -12.85 6.54
N LEU A 87 -7.07 -11.62 6.03
CA LEU A 87 -7.37 -11.33 4.63
C LEU A 87 -6.06 -10.93 3.96
N LEU A 88 -5.70 -11.62 2.88
CA LEU A 88 -4.52 -11.34 2.06
C LEU A 88 -4.99 -10.98 0.66
N THR A 89 -4.61 -9.81 0.15
CA THR A 89 -4.98 -9.36 -1.19
C THR A 89 -3.74 -9.00 -1.99
N ASN A 90 -3.57 -9.59 -3.18
CA ASN A 90 -2.38 -9.43 -4.00
C ASN A 90 -2.62 -9.71 -5.50
N TYR A 91 -1.63 -9.37 -6.33
CA TYR A 91 -1.58 -9.76 -7.74
C TYR A 91 -0.98 -11.15 -7.93
N MET A 92 0.20 -11.41 -7.34
CA MET A 92 0.91 -12.69 -7.46
C MET A 92 1.19 -13.33 -6.10
N TYR A 93 1.19 -14.67 -6.09
CA TYR A 93 1.40 -15.51 -4.92
C TYR A 93 2.34 -16.68 -5.25
N ASP A 94 3.25 -16.96 -4.31
CA ASP A 94 3.91 -18.25 -4.13
C ASP A 94 3.41 -18.80 -2.78
N LEU A 95 2.41 -19.69 -2.80
CA LEU A 95 1.77 -20.16 -1.56
C LEU A 95 2.73 -20.99 -0.69
N PRO A 96 3.54 -21.92 -1.23
CA PRO A 96 4.55 -22.62 -0.44
C PRO A 96 5.49 -21.68 0.30
N TRP A 97 6.03 -20.65 -0.38
CA TRP A 97 6.88 -19.66 0.27
C TRP A 97 6.11 -18.83 1.31
N LEU A 98 4.93 -18.30 0.97
CA LEU A 98 4.13 -17.48 1.86
C LEU A 98 3.80 -18.19 3.19
N PHE A 99 3.40 -19.46 3.12
CA PHE A 99 3.04 -20.27 4.29
C PHE A 99 4.26 -20.81 5.04
N ALA A 100 5.45 -20.81 4.43
CA ALA A 100 6.71 -21.07 5.13
C ALA A 100 7.22 -19.81 5.85
N GLU A 101 7.09 -18.64 5.22
CA GLU A 101 7.47 -17.34 5.77
C GLU A 101 6.55 -16.92 6.93
N CYS A 102 5.27 -17.29 6.88
CA CYS A 102 4.27 -17.00 7.93
C CYS A 102 3.50 -18.25 8.36
N PRO A 103 4.09 -19.14 9.18
CA PRO A 103 3.50 -20.44 9.52
C PRO A 103 2.10 -20.37 10.16
N ARG A 104 1.83 -19.34 10.97
CA ARG A 104 0.53 -19.12 11.64
C ARG A 104 -0.64 -19.05 10.66
N LEU A 105 -0.40 -18.70 9.38
CA LEU A 105 -1.41 -18.74 8.34
C LEU A 105 -2.00 -20.14 8.12
N ARG A 106 -1.33 -21.23 8.52
CA ARG A 106 -1.85 -22.61 8.45
C ARG A 106 -2.95 -22.89 9.47
N ASP A 107 -2.98 -22.11 10.56
CA ASP A 107 -3.78 -22.42 11.74
C ASP A 107 -5.05 -21.54 11.85
N VAL A 108 -5.27 -20.63 10.90
CA VAL A 108 -6.39 -19.67 10.94
C VAL A 108 -7.12 -19.57 9.61
N PRO A 109 -8.40 -19.18 9.59
CA PRO A 109 -9.08 -18.85 8.33
C PRO A 109 -8.36 -17.73 7.57
N VAL A 110 -8.02 -18.00 6.30
CA VAL A 110 -7.38 -17.04 5.38
C VAL A 110 -8.31 -16.78 4.19
N LEU A 111 -8.72 -15.52 3.99
CA LEU A 111 -9.33 -15.07 2.74
C LEU A 111 -8.22 -14.60 1.79
N LEU A 112 -8.03 -15.31 0.69
CA LEU A 112 -6.98 -15.02 -0.29
C LEU A 112 -7.58 -14.37 -1.54
N VAL A 113 -7.46 -13.06 -1.67
CA VAL A 113 -8.00 -12.27 -2.79
C VAL A 113 -6.92 -12.10 -3.87
N HIS A 114 -7.10 -12.73 -5.03
CA HIS A 114 -6.05 -12.76 -6.06
C HIS A 114 -6.46 -12.10 -7.39
N GLY A 115 -5.44 -11.55 -8.07
CA GLY A 115 -5.54 -11.03 -9.43
C GLY A 115 -5.03 -11.96 -10.52
N GLU A 116 -4.70 -13.21 -10.17
CA GLU A 116 -4.11 -14.17 -11.10
C GLU A 116 -4.96 -14.39 -12.36
N ARG A 117 -4.28 -14.45 -13.50
CA ARG A 117 -4.91 -14.74 -14.79
C ARG A 117 -5.37 -16.20 -14.85
N ASP A 118 -4.53 -17.12 -14.38
CA ASP A 118 -4.90 -18.53 -14.24
C ASP A 118 -5.68 -18.75 -12.95
N ARG A 119 -6.97 -18.41 -13.00
CA ARG A 119 -7.88 -18.59 -11.86
C ARG A 119 -8.03 -20.05 -11.48
N GLN A 120 -8.01 -20.98 -12.45
CA GLN A 120 -8.18 -22.40 -12.15
C GLN A 120 -6.93 -22.98 -11.46
N GLY A 121 -5.74 -22.60 -11.93
CA GLY A 121 -4.47 -22.92 -11.29
C GLY A 121 -4.42 -22.44 -9.83
N MET A 122 -4.71 -21.14 -9.60
CA MET A 122 -4.74 -20.59 -8.23
C MET A 122 -5.77 -21.28 -7.34
N MET A 123 -6.97 -21.57 -7.85
CA MET A 123 -7.99 -22.32 -7.11
C MET A 123 -7.52 -23.74 -6.77
N LYS A 124 -6.73 -24.38 -7.64
CA LYS A 124 -6.18 -25.72 -7.40
C LYS A 124 -5.09 -25.66 -6.32
N GLU A 125 -4.17 -24.71 -6.40
CA GLU A 125 -3.09 -24.53 -5.42
C GLU A 125 -3.65 -24.24 -4.02
N CYS A 126 -4.67 -23.39 -3.92
CA CYS A 126 -5.35 -23.08 -2.66
C CYS A 126 -6.01 -24.31 -2.00
N ARG A 127 -6.35 -25.38 -2.74
CA ARG A 127 -6.96 -26.59 -2.16
C ARG A 127 -5.99 -27.39 -1.30
N GLU A 128 -4.69 -27.16 -1.43
CA GLU A 128 -3.67 -27.78 -0.56
C GLU A 128 -3.71 -27.21 0.86
N TYR A 129 -4.45 -26.12 1.08
CA TYR A 129 -4.59 -25.43 2.36
C TYR A 129 -6.06 -25.41 2.80
N SER A 130 -6.42 -26.29 3.74
CA SER A 130 -7.82 -26.52 4.15
C SER A 130 -8.52 -25.31 4.77
N ASN A 131 -7.75 -24.33 5.23
CA ASN A 131 -8.19 -23.11 5.89
C ASN A 131 -8.17 -21.87 4.98
N VAL A 132 -7.84 -22.02 3.69
CA VAL A 132 -7.78 -20.93 2.70
C VAL A 132 -9.05 -20.90 1.87
N THR A 133 -9.66 -19.72 1.77
CA THR A 133 -10.75 -19.44 0.83
C THR A 133 -10.28 -18.45 -0.23
N PRO A 134 -10.05 -18.90 -1.47
CA PRO A 134 -9.70 -18.01 -2.57
C PRO A 134 -10.88 -17.16 -3.03
N VAL A 135 -10.61 -15.90 -3.38
CA VAL A 135 -11.57 -14.93 -3.91
C VAL A 135 -10.97 -14.26 -5.14
N ALA A 136 -11.68 -14.29 -6.25
CA ALA A 136 -11.32 -13.56 -7.47
C ALA A 136 -12.27 -12.36 -7.67
N PRO A 137 -11.80 -11.11 -7.49
CA PRO A 137 -12.63 -9.92 -7.67
C PRO A 137 -13.16 -9.77 -9.10
N PRO A 138 -14.32 -9.10 -9.29
CA PRO A 138 -14.87 -8.86 -10.62
C PRO A 138 -14.01 -7.85 -11.40
N LEU A 139 -13.55 -8.24 -12.60
CA LEU A 139 -12.83 -7.37 -13.54
C LEU A 139 -13.68 -7.18 -14.80
N PRO A 140 -14.73 -6.33 -14.75
CA PRO A 140 -15.73 -6.23 -15.83
C PRO A 140 -15.21 -5.50 -17.08
N ILE A 141 -14.04 -4.84 -16.99
CA ILE A 141 -13.47 -4.04 -18.08
C ILE A 141 -12.16 -4.71 -18.52
N ALA A 142 -12.02 -4.93 -19.83
CA ALA A 142 -10.85 -5.56 -20.43
C ALA A 142 -9.54 -4.85 -20.04
N TYR A 143 -8.47 -5.63 -19.95
CA TYR A 143 -7.13 -5.17 -19.54
C TYR A 143 -7.06 -4.58 -18.12
N GLY A 144 -8.06 -4.86 -17.29
CA GLY A 144 -8.03 -4.61 -15.86
C GLY A 144 -7.24 -5.69 -15.11
N THR A 145 -6.64 -5.30 -13.99
CA THR A 145 -5.91 -6.20 -13.10
C THR A 145 -6.36 -5.95 -11.66
N HIS A 146 -6.40 -6.99 -10.84
CA HIS A 146 -6.43 -6.80 -9.39
C HIS A 146 -4.99 -6.69 -8.88
N HIS A 147 -4.55 -5.47 -8.59
CA HIS A 147 -3.13 -5.14 -8.36
C HIS A 147 -2.85 -4.64 -6.94
N THR A 148 -3.89 -4.51 -6.12
CA THR A 148 -3.81 -4.17 -4.69
C THR A 148 -3.02 -5.19 -3.92
N LYS A 149 -2.27 -4.70 -2.93
CA LYS A 149 -1.34 -5.44 -2.09
C LYS A 149 -1.54 -5.00 -0.64
N MET A 150 -2.26 -5.82 0.11
CA MET A 150 -2.65 -5.49 1.47
C MET A 150 -2.88 -6.77 2.27
N LEU A 151 -2.69 -6.68 3.59
CA LEU A 151 -3.19 -7.65 4.54
C LEU A 151 -4.04 -6.98 5.62
N VAL A 152 -5.04 -7.71 6.11
CA VAL A 152 -5.83 -7.35 7.30
C VAL A 152 -5.83 -8.55 8.24
N ALA A 153 -5.16 -8.43 9.38
CA ALA A 153 -5.04 -9.49 10.37
C ALA A 153 -5.85 -9.14 11.63
N LEU A 154 -6.77 -10.02 12.02
CA LEU A 154 -7.62 -9.85 13.21
C LEU A 154 -6.98 -10.54 14.41
N TYR A 155 -6.65 -9.78 15.44
CA TYR A 155 -6.17 -10.27 16.74
C TYR A 155 -7.32 -10.20 17.76
N PRO A 156 -7.15 -10.79 18.96
CA PRO A 156 -8.17 -10.70 20.02
C PRO A 156 -8.58 -9.26 20.36
N GLU A 157 -7.60 -8.34 20.44
CA GLU A 157 -7.80 -6.96 20.94
C GLU A 157 -7.47 -5.87 19.92
N LYS A 158 -7.04 -6.24 18.71
CA LYS A 158 -6.69 -5.29 17.65
C LYS A 158 -6.92 -5.85 16.24
N VAL A 159 -7.01 -4.97 15.26
CA VAL A 159 -6.85 -5.30 13.84
C VAL A 159 -5.61 -4.60 13.31
N ARG A 160 -4.77 -5.35 12.59
CA ARG A 160 -3.68 -4.77 11.81
C ARG A 160 -4.14 -4.59 10.38
N VAL A 161 -3.98 -3.40 9.85
CA VAL A 161 -4.10 -3.13 8.41
C VAL A 161 -2.72 -2.78 7.89
N ALA A 162 -2.24 -3.51 6.87
CA ALA A 162 -1.00 -3.15 6.18
C ALA A 162 -1.23 -3.06 4.68
N ILE A 163 -0.84 -1.95 4.07
CA ILE A 163 -0.91 -1.68 2.62
C ILE A 163 0.53 -1.51 2.13
N PHE A 164 0.91 -2.30 1.13
CA PHE A 164 2.30 -2.39 0.68
C PHE A 164 2.40 -2.54 -0.84
N THR A 165 3.62 -2.64 -1.37
CA THR A 165 3.87 -2.74 -2.83
C THR A 165 4.43 -4.08 -3.29
N ALA A 166 4.74 -4.98 -2.36
CA ALA A 166 5.27 -6.32 -2.63
C ALA A 166 4.19 -7.34 -3.02
N ASN A 167 4.46 -8.12 -4.06
CA ASN A 167 3.75 -9.38 -4.28
C ASN A 167 4.12 -10.39 -3.19
N PHE A 168 3.30 -11.43 -2.97
CA PHE A 168 3.68 -12.52 -2.05
C PHE A 168 4.65 -13.48 -2.73
N LEU A 169 5.83 -12.96 -3.09
CA LEU A 169 6.95 -13.67 -3.71
C LEU A 169 8.22 -13.37 -2.92
N SER A 170 9.09 -14.36 -2.74
CA SER A 170 10.35 -14.21 -1.99
C SER A 170 11.18 -13.00 -2.45
N ASN A 171 11.43 -12.86 -3.76
CA ASN A 171 12.26 -11.76 -4.28
C ASN A 171 11.64 -10.38 -4.00
N ASP A 172 10.31 -10.26 -4.08
CA ASP A 172 9.63 -8.99 -3.83
C ASP A 172 9.85 -8.52 -2.39
N TRP A 173 9.93 -9.43 -1.42
CA TRP A 173 10.14 -9.11 -0.01
C TRP A 173 11.62 -9.05 0.40
N ASN A 174 12.53 -9.65 -0.36
CA ASN A 174 13.91 -9.88 0.07
C ASN A 174 14.99 -9.12 -0.72
N THR A 175 14.71 -8.71 -1.96
CA THR A 175 15.75 -8.14 -2.87
C THR A 175 15.35 -6.81 -3.52
N LYS A 176 14.07 -6.44 -3.49
CA LYS A 176 13.55 -5.23 -4.14
C LYS A 176 13.33 -4.09 -3.15
N THR A 177 13.26 -2.87 -3.66
CA THR A 177 12.74 -1.74 -2.89
C THR A 177 11.22 -1.72 -2.98
N GLN A 178 10.56 -1.99 -1.85
CA GLN A 178 9.10 -1.93 -1.68
C GLN A 178 8.74 -1.00 -0.53
N GLY A 179 7.54 -0.42 -0.57
CA GLY A 179 6.98 0.34 0.54
C GLY A 179 5.97 -0.50 1.33
N VAL A 180 5.93 -0.26 2.64
CA VAL A 180 4.98 -0.86 3.59
C VAL A 180 4.47 0.21 4.52
N TRP A 181 3.17 0.47 4.49
CA TRP A 181 2.48 1.18 5.57
C TRP A 181 1.68 0.18 6.37
N PHE A 182 1.73 0.23 7.70
CA PHE A 182 0.84 -0.58 8.54
C PHE A 182 0.44 0.15 9.81
N GLN A 183 -0.75 -0.14 10.33
CA GLN A 183 -1.20 0.38 11.61
C GLN A 183 -2.07 -0.65 12.32
N ASP A 184 -1.93 -0.69 13.64
CA ASP A 184 -2.79 -1.47 14.53
C ASP A 184 -3.91 -0.58 15.09
N PHE A 185 -5.13 -1.09 15.09
CA PHE A 185 -6.32 -0.42 15.59
C PHE A 185 -6.97 -1.25 16.69
N GLY A 186 -7.10 -0.68 17.89
CA GLY A 186 -7.67 -1.36 19.05
C GLY A 186 -9.18 -1.52 18.97
N LEU A 187 -9.78 -2.24 19.93
CA LEU A 187 -11.24 -2.34 20.05
C LEU A 187 -11.89 -0.98 20.34
N LYS A 188 -13.11 -0.77 19.82
CA LYS A 188 -13.95 0.37 20.23
C LYS A 188 -14.31 0.20 21.71
N VAL A 189 -14.15 1.27 22.49
CA VAL A 189 -14.70 1.34 23.85
C VAL A 189 -16.18 1.61 23.71
N LEU A 190 -17.02 0.65 24.11
CA LEU A 190 -18.46 0.87 24.23
C LEU A 190 -18.70 1.47 25.62
N ASP A 191 -19.17 2.71 25.69
CA ASP A 191 -19.70 3.23 26.95
C ASP A 191 -21.03 2.52 27.24
N ASP A 192 -21.21 2.03 28.48
CA ASP A 192 -22.35 1.20 28.92
C ASP A 192 -23.72 1.94 28.90
N GLY A 193 -23.85 3.09 28.23
CA GLY A 193 -25.02 3.97 28.31
C GLY A 193 -25.39 4.79 27.07
N GLU A 194 -24.78 4.59 25.91
CA GLU A 194 -25.23 5.31 24.70
C GLU A 194 -26.20 4.45 23.86
N GLU A 195 -27.50 4.73 24.01
CA GLU A 195 -28.45 4.57 22.91
C GLU A 195 -27.85 5.21 21.65
N GLU A 196 -28.10 4.63 20.46
CA GLU A 196 -27.65 5.15 19.16
C GLU A 196 -27.99 6.64 19.00
N LYS A 197 -27.10 7.53 19.46
CA LYS A 197 -27.18 8.95 19.14
C LYS A 197 -26.81 9.05 17.67
N GLU A 198 -27.76 9.46 16.84
CA GLU A 198 -27.48 9.95 15.50
C GLU A 198 -26.28 10.90 15.57
N ALA A 199 -25.29 10.65 14.71
CA ALA A 199 -24.03 11.38 14.69
C ALA A 199 -24.29 12.89 14.58
N VAL A 200 -24.15 13.60 15.71
CA VAL A 200 -24.10 15.06 15.71
C VAL A 200 -22.86 15.46 14.94
N ALA A 201 -23.05 16.21 13.85
CA ALA A 201 -21.96 16.67 13.01
C ALA A 201 -20.91 17.42 13.84
N PRO A 202 -19.66 16.95 13.93
CA PRO A 202 -18.64 17.69 14.64
C PRO A 202 -18.26 18.93 13.83
N ASN A 203 -18.07 20.04 14.54
CA ASN A 203 -17.64 21.32 14.00
C ASN A 203 -16.33 21.20 13.20
N SER A 204 -16.39 21.59 11.92
CA SER A 204 -15.34 22.15 11.04
C SER A 204 -13.92 21.56 10.95
N ALA A 205 -13.58 20.44 11.58
CA ALA A 205 -12.38 19.67 11.27
C ALA A 205 -12.70 18.55 10.26
N ALA A 206 -11.89 18.41 9.20
CA ALA A 206 -12.05 17.31 8.24
C ALA A 206 -11.83 15.96 8.95
N ILE A 207 -12.91 15.24 9.25
CA ILE A 207 -12.85 13.89 9.82
C ILE A 207 -12.15 12.98 8.81
N ASN A 208 -11.13 12.24 9.25
CA ASN A 208 -10.47 11.23 8.43
C ASN A 208 -11.48 10.12 8.08
N ASP A 209 -11.73 9.90 6.78
CA ASP A 209 -12.69 8.93 6.25
C ASP A 209 -12.11 7.51 6.09
N PHE A 210 -10.97 7.22 6.74
CA PHE A 210 -10.22 5.96 6.63
C PHE A 210 -11.08 4.69 6.79
N GLU A 211 -11.87 4.56 7.88
CA GLU A 211 -12.72 3.37 8.10
C GLU A 211 -13.74 3.18 6.97
N ALA A 212 -14.42 4.27 6.60
CA ALA A 212 -15.45 4.26 5.59
C ALA A 212 -14.88 3.88 4.22
N ASP A 213 -13.74 4.46 3.84
CA ASP A 213 -13.04 4.14 2.60
C ASP A 213 -12.51 2.70 2.58
N LEU A 214 -11.96 2.20 3.71
CA LEU A 214 -11.45 0.84 3.83
C LEU A 214 -12.57 -0.18 3.63
N VAL A 215 -13.68 -0.01 4.36
CA VAL A 215 -14.84 -0.90 4.28
C VAL A 215 -15.47 -0.85 2.90
N HIS A 216 -15.58 0.35 2.30
CA HIS A 216 -16.13 0.54 0.97
C HIS A 216 -15.27 -0.13 -0.10
N TYR A 217 -13.95 0.06 -0.06
CA TYR A 217 -13.00 -0.61 -0.96
C TYR A 217 -13.05 -2.13 -0.80
N LEU A 218 -12.91 -2.65 0.42
CA LEU A 218 -12.93 -4.09 0.70
C LEU A 218 -14.24 -4.75 0.23
N SER A 219 -15.38 -4.08 0.47
CA SER A 219 -16.69 -4.59 0.05
C SER A 219 -16.81 -4.74 -1.47
N SER A 220 -15.98 -4.05 -2.26
CA SER A 220 -15.94 -4.17 -3.72
C SER A 220 -15.17 -5.39 -4.25
N LEU A 221 -14.44 -6.10 -3.37
CA LEU A 221 -13.61 -7.26 -3.74
C LEU A 221 -14.42 -8.57 -3.84
N GLY A 222 -15.62 -8.61 -3.28
CA GLY A 222 -16.53 -9.77 -3.37
C GLY A 222 -17.34 -10.02 -2.10
N ALA A 223 -18.31 -10.93 -2.19
CA ALA A 223 -19.26 -11.20 -1.11
C ALA A 223 -18.58 -11.71 0.17
N GLN A 224 -17.59 -12.60 0.06
CA GLN A 224 -16.85 -13.13 1.21
C GLN A 224 -16.05 -12.05 1.93
N VAL A 225 -15.40 -11.16 1.18
CA VAL A 225 -14.68 -10.01 1.75
C VAL A 225 -15.66 -9.03 2.41
N LYS A 226 -16.81 -8.76 1.79
CA LYS A 226 -17.87 -7.94 2.39
C LYS A 226 -18.39 -8.51 3.71
N ILE A 227 -18.45 -9.84 3.85
CA ILE A 227 -18.80 -10.50 5.12
C ILE A 227 -17.67 -10.28 6.15
N PHE A 228 -16.41 -10.46 5.75
CA PHE A 228 -15.25 -10.18 6.61
C PHE A 228 -15.26 -8.74 7.16
N CYS A 229 -15.67 -7.74 6.36
CA CYS A 229 -15.80 -6.35 6.81
C CYS A 229 -16.71 -6.15 8.03
N ARG A 230 -17.62 -7.09 8.34
CA ARG A 230 -18.47 -6.99 9.54
C ARG A 230 -17.65 -7.03 10.83
N GLU A 231 -16.54 -7.76 10.84
CA GLU A 231 -15.63 -7.83 11.98
C GLU A 231 -14.93 -6.49 12.24
N LEU A 232 -14.69 -5.70 11.19
CA LEU A 232 -13.97 -4.43 11.31
C LEU A 232 -14.72 -3.40 12.16
N LYS A 233 -16.05 -3.51 12.25
CA LYS A 233 -16.88 -2.60 13.06
C LYS A 233 -16.51 -2.58 14.54
N ARG A 234 -15.83 -3.63 15.03
CA ARG A 234 -15.40 -3.79 16.42
C ARG A 234 -14.21 -2.90 16.79
N PHE A 235 -13.48 -2.38 15.81
CA PHE A 235 -12.20 -1.70 16.02
C PHE A 235 -12.30 -0.19 15.77
N ASP A 236 -11.58 0.60 16.54
CA ASP A 236 -11.53 2.05 16.41
C ASP A 236 -10.43 2.50 15.43
N PHE A 237 -10.84 3.07 14.31
CA PHE A 237 -9.95 3.61 13.27
C PHE A 237 -9.69 5.12 13.41
N SER A 238 -10.20 5.78 14.45
CA SER A 238 -10.03 7.22 14.69
C SER A 238 -8.56 7.66 14.80
N SER A 239 -7.67 6.72 15.14
CA SER A 239 -6.23 6.93 15.22
C SER A 239 -5.52 6.95 13.86
N ALA A 240 -6.20 6.72 12.74
CA ALA A 240 -5.58 6.75 11.42
C ALA A 240 -5.01 8.15 11.10
N ARG A 241 -3.74 8.20 10.68
CA ARG A 241 -3.01 9.43 10.31
C ARG A 241 -2.67 9.53 8.82
N VAL A 242 -3.31 8.68 8.01
CA VAL A 242 -3.22 8.67 6.54
C VAL A 242 -4.62 8.64 5.93
N ALA A 243 -4.75 9.06 4.67
CA ALA A 243 -5.97 8.90 3.89
C ALA A 243 -5.82 7.77 2.86
N LEU A 244 -6.90 7.06 2.56
CA LEU A 244 -6.89 6.01 1.53
C LEU A 244 -7.09 6.59 0.12
N VAL A 245 -6.36 6.01 -0.83
CA VAL A 245 -6.46 6.31 -2.27
C VAL A 245 -6.79 5.01 -3.02
N PRO A 246 -8.07 4.57 -3.02
CA PRO A 246 -8.49 3.36 -3.72
C PRO A 246 -8.72 3.60 -5.22
N SER A 247 -8.58 2.54 -6.02
CA SER A 247 -9.14 2.43 -7.36
C SER A 247 -9.97 1.16 -7.45
N VAL A 248 -11.18 1.27 -8.02
CA VAL A 248 -12.10 0.14 -8.23
C VAL A 248 -12.53 0.14 -9.71
N PRO A 249 -12.45 -0.99 -10.42
CA PRO A 249 -12.89 -1.10 -11.81
C PRO A 249 -14.35 -0.70 -11.99
N GLY A 250 -14.64 0.13 -12.99
CA GLY A 250 -16.00 0.54 -13.28
C GLY A 250 -16.10 1.85 -14.04
N TYR A 251 -17.36 2.27 -14.24
CA TYR A 251 -17.74 3.53 -14.85
C TYR A 251 -18.47 4.37 -13.81
N HIS A 252 -17.71 5.21 -13.10
CA HIS A 252 -18.20 6.01 -11.99
C HIS A 252 -18.80 7.33 -12.50
N LYS A 253 -19.83 7.84 -11.83
CA LYS A 253 -20.56 9.06 -12.23
C LYS A 253 -20.89 9.93 -11.03
N GLY A 254 -21.10 11.22 -11.26
CA GLY A 254 -21.46 12.17 -10.20
C GLY A 254 -20.44 12.14 -9.05
N LYS A 255 -20.93 12.13 -7.80
CA LYS A 255 -20.08 12.14 -6.60
C LYS A 255 -19.21 10.88 -6.45
N ASP A 256 -19.58 9.76 -7.09
CA ASP A 256 -18.80 8.52 -7.01
C ASP A 256 -17.47 8.62 -7.77
N MET A 257 -17.32 9.56 -8.70
CA MET A 257 -16.07 9.77 -9.43
C MET A 257 -14.92 10.13 -8.48
N GLU A 258 -15.18 10.93 -7.46
CA GLU A 258 -14.18 11.40 -6.49
C GLU A 258 -13.87 10.38 -5.38
N LYS A 259 -14.47 9.19 -5.42
CA LYS A 259 -14.12 8.10 -4.50
C LYS A 259 -12.83 7.40 -4.89
N TYR A 260 -12.41 7.51 -6.16
CA TYR A 260 -11.35 6.65 -6.69
C TYR A 260 -10.29 7.38 -7.51
N GLY A 261 -9.14 6.72 -7.68
CA GLY A 261 -8.10 7.10 -8.63
C GLY A 261 -7.59 8.52 -8.44
N HIS A 262 -7.23 9.20 -9.54
CA HIS A 262 -6.64 10.54 -9.43
C HIS A 262 -7.68 11.59 -8.99
N LEU A 263 -8.98 11.33 -9.14
CA LEU A 263 -10.02 12.23 -8.65
C LEU A 263 -10.19 12.15 -7.12
N ARG A 264 -9.90 10.99 -6.51
CA ARG A 264 -9.78 10.88 -5.05
C ARG A 264 -8.66 11.75 -4.51
N VAL A 265 -7.48 11.75 -5.16
CA VAL A 265 -6.36 12.62 -4.77
C VAL A 265 -6.78 14.09 -4.85
N ARG A 266 -7.42 14.51 -5.93
CA ARG A 266 -7.96 15.88 -6.09
C ARG A 266 -8.90 16.25 -4.95
N LYS A 267 -9.83 15.36 -4.61
CA LYS A 267 -10.77 15.56 -3.49
C LYS A 267 -10.04 15.69 -2.16
N LEU A 268 -9.06 14.83 -1.89
CA LEU A 268 -8.25 14.87 -0.66
C LEU A 268 -7.48 16.18 -0.52
N LEU A 269 -6.79 16.61 -1.58
CA LEU A 269 -6.04 17.87 -1.56
C LEU A 269 -6.96 19.08 -1.28
N LYS A 270 -8.19 19.07 -1.81
CA LYS A 270 -9.19 20.09 -1.52
C LYS A 270 -9.73 19.99 -0.09
N MET A 271 -10.08 18.78 0.36
CA MET A 271 -10.65 18.50 1.68
C MET A 271 -9.70 18.94 2.81
N TYR A 272 -8.42 18.65 2.66
CA TYR A 272 -7.38 19.02 3.61
C TYR A 272 -6.75 20.39 3.34
N GLN A 273 -7.34 21.18 2.42
CA GLN A 273 -6.94 22.56 2.12
C GLN A 273 -5.43 22.69 1.84
N VAL A 274 -4.87 21.71 1.11
CA VAL A 274 -3.46 21.73 0.74
C VAL A 274 -3.20 22.96 -0.14
N PRO A 275 -2.25 23.84 0.20
CA PRO A 275 -2.04 25.08 -0.53
C PRO A 275 -1.75 24.84 -2.02
N PRO A 276 -2.30 25.67 -2.93
CA PRO A 276 -1.89 25.65 -4.32
C PRO A 276 -0.47 26.21 -4.43
N THR A 277 0.44 25.44 -5.03
CA THR A 277 1.86 25.82 -5.22
C THR A 277 2.31 25.43 -6.62
N ASP A 278 3.40 26.06 -7.10
CA ASP A 278 4.07 25.67 -8.33
C ASP A 278 5.05 24.50 -8.15
N ASN A 279 5.12 23.95 -6.92
CA ASN A 279 5.99 22.85 -6.54
C ASN A 279 5.89 21.67 -7.52
N PRO A 280 7.02 21.02 -7.89
CA PRO A 280 6.99 19.99 -8.90
C PRO A 280 6.36 18.68 -8.41
N LEU A 281 5.78 17.94 -9.36
CA LEU A 281 5.25 16.59 -9.14
C LEU A 281 6.33 15.53 -9.40
N ILE A 282 6.51 14.61 -8.46
CA ILE A 282 7.30 13.38 -8.61
C ILE A 282 6.34 12.23 -8.89
N CYS A 283 6.68 11.43 -9.89
CA CYS A 283 6.04 10.15 -10.22
C CYS A 283 7.13 9.08 -10.27
N GLN A 284 7.18 8.22 -9.26
CA GLN A 284 8.05 7.03 -9.21
C GLN A 284 7.17 5.79 -9.29
N PHE A 285 7.48 4.88 -10.21
CA PHE A 285 6.69 3.67 -10.41
C PHE A 285 7.55 2.57 -11.06
N SER A 286 6.98 1.36 -11.20
CA SER A 286 7.69 0.20 -11.76
C SER A 286 7.07 -0.33 -13.05
N SER A 287 5.99 0.27 -13.57
CA SER A 287 5.44 -0.07 -14.88
C SER A 287 4.85 1.14 -15.57
N MET A 288 4.99 1.20 -16.89
CA MET A 288 4.49 2.30 -17.69
C MET A 288 3.46 1.83 -18.71
N GLY A 289 2.23 2.32 -18.58
CA GLY A 289 1.18 2.11 -19.57
C GLY A 289 1.41 2.95 -20.83
N SER A 290 0.50 2.86 -21.81
CA SER A 290 0.52 3.78 -22.95
C SER A 290 -0.05 5.13 -22.53
N LEU A 291 0.85 6.08 -22.26
CA LEU A 291 0.54 7.44 -21.83
C LEU A 291 0.35 8.37 -23.04
N ASP A 292 -0.55 9.33 -22.95
CA ASP A 292 -0.65 10.43 -23.90
C ASP A 292 -0.56 11.77 -23.17
N GLU A 293 -0.10 12.80 -23.89
CA GLU A 293 0.14 14.13 -23.33
C GLU A 293 -1.13 14.74 -22.74
N LYS A 294 -2.28 14.55 -23.41
CA LYS A 294 -3.56 15.09 -22.97
C LYS A 294 -3.97 14.56 -21.60
N TRP A 295 -3.81 13.26 -21.36
CA TRP A 295 -4.11 12.67 -20.07
C TRP A 295 -3.06 13.05 -19.02
N LEU A 296 -1.76 12.94 -19.35
CA LEU A 296 -0.68 13.17 -18.39
C LEU A 296 -0.60 14.64 -17.93
N PHE A 297 -0.52 15.58 -18.89
CA PHE A 297 -0.32 17.00 -18.61
C PHE A 297 -1.63 17.77 -18.37
N GLY A 298 -2.75 17.22 -18.82
CA GLY A 298 -4.08 17.76 -18.53
C GLY A 298 -4.69 17.11 -17.30
N GLU A 299 -5.43 16.03 -17.52
CA GLU A 299 -6.33 15.44 -16.54
C GLU A 299 -5.64 14.92 -15.27
N PHE A 300 -4.56 14.16 -15.43
CA PHE A 300 -3.78 13.61 -14.33
C PHE A 300 -3.12 14.76 -13.56
N ALA A 301 -2.31 15.61 -14.22
CA ALA A 301 -1.65 16.74 -13.56
C ALA A 301 -2.62 17.67 -12.82
N GLU A 302 -3.79 17.99 -13.38
CA GLU A 302 -4.84 18.81 -12.75
C GLU A 302 -5.28 18.25 -11.39
N SER A 303 -5.29 16.92 -11.24
CA SER A 303 -5.65 16.27 -9.98
C SER A 303 -4.60 16.39 -8.88
N PHE A 304 -3.31 16.37 -9.24
CA PHE A 304 -2.20 16.37 -8.27
C PHE A 304 -1.61 17.77 -8.01
N LEU A 305 -1.89 18.73 -8.91
CA LEU A 305 -1.39 20.10 -8.83
C LEU A 305 -2.56 21.11 -8.82
N PRO A 306 -3.47 21.04 -7.82
CA PRO A 306 -4.60 21.95 -7.76
C PRO A 306 -4.13 23.40 -7.66
N GLY A 307 -4.68 24.27 -8.51
CA GLY A 307 -4.41 25.71 -8.51
C GLY A 307 -3.21 26.16 -9.34
N LYS A 308 -2.46 25.25 -9.98
CA LYS A 308 -1.38 25.64 -10.89
C LYS A 308 -1.94 26.29 -12.17
N LYS A 309 -1.49 27.51 -12.47
CA LYS A 309 -1.86 28.24 -13.69
C LYS A 309 -1.25 27.50 -14.90
N ASN A 310 -1.97 27.40 -16.01
CA ASN A 310 -1.53 26.76 -17.27
C ASN A 310 -1.44 25.23 -17.28
N ILE A 311 -2.18 24.51 -16.43
CA ILE A 311 -2.42 23.07 -16.68
C ILE A 311 -3.27 22.96 -17.93
N SER A 312 -2.64 22.50 -19.01
CA SER A 312 -3.23 22.38 -20.34
C SER A 312 -2.81 21.04 -20.94
N PRO A 313 -3.51 20.51 -21.96
CA PRO A 313 -3.09 19.32 -22.69
C PRO A 313 -1.70 19.43 -23.36
N THR A 314 -1.06 20.60 -23.29
CA THR A 314 0.30 20.85 -23.77
C THR A 314 1.37 20.33 -22.80
N PRO A 315 2.60 20.11 -23.27
CA PRO A 315 3.73 19.76 -22.42
C PRO A 315 3.89 20.70 -21.22
N MET A 316 3.99 20.13 -20.03
CA MET A 316 4.34 20.88 -18.82
C MET A 316 5.80 21.37 -18.88
N PRO A 317 6.17 22.45 -18.17
CA PRO A 317 7.57 22.80 -17.96
C PRO A 317 8.35 21.59 -17.40
N VAL A 318 9.58 21.39 -17.87
CA VAL A 318 10.41 20.20 -17.51
C VAL A 318 10.67 20.10 -16.01
N GLN A 319 10.75 21.25 -15.34
CA GLN A 319 10.93 21.39 -13.90
C GLN A 319 9.64 21.17 -13.09
N ALA A 320 8.48 21.00 -13.73
CA ALA A 320 7.20 20.82 -13.03
C ALA A 320 6.80 19.35 -12.86
N LEU A 321 7.46 18.43 -13.57
CA LEU A 321 7.18 16.99 -13.55
C LEU A 321 8.48 16.20 -13.59
N HIS A 322 8.61 15.24 -12.70
CA HIS A 322 9.75 14.36 -12.56
C HIS A 322 9.28 12.92 -12.58
N ILE A 323 9.70 12.15 -13.58
CA ILE A 323 9.40 10.72 -13.72
C ILE A 323 10.65 9.94 -13.33
N ILE A 324 10.61 9.27 -12.19
CA ILE A 324 11.74 8.45 -11.74
C ILE A 324 11.59 7.06 -12.34
N TRP A 325 12.55 6.69 -13.18
CA TRP A 325 12.55 5.42 -13.91
C TRP A 325 13.96 4.82 -13.90
N PRO A 326 14.14 3.50 -13.66
CA PRO A 326 15.44 2.85 -13.72
C PRO A 326 16.06 2.86 -15.12
N SER A 327 17.37 3.04 -15.19
CA SER A 327 18.14 2.90 -16.42
C SER A 327 18.50 1.44 -16.69
N VAL A 328 18.98 1.14 -17.90
CA VAL A 328 19.54 -0.17 -18.24
C VAL A 328 20.67 -0.54 -17.29
N GLU A 329 21.54 0.42 -16.95
CA GLU A 329 22.67 0.18 -16.04
C GLU A 329 22.22 -0.05 -14.59
N ASP A 330 21.15 0.62 -14.15
CA ASP A 330 20.55 0.38 -12.83
C ASP A 330 20.04 -1.08 -12.72
N VAL A 331 19.33 -1.56 -13.75
CA VAL A 331 18.82 -2.94 -13.81
C VAL A 331 19.97 -3.94 -13.90
N ARG A 332 20.95 -3.68 -14.78
CA ARG A 332 22.13 -4.53 -14.99
C ARG A 332 22.89 -4.82 -13.70
N ASN A 333 23.09 -3.77 -12.91
CA ASN A 333 23.88 -3.82 -11.68
C ASN A 333 23.03 -4.05 -10.43
N SER A 334 21.76 -4.42 -10.59
CA SER A 334 20.87 -4.68 -9.47
C SER A 334 21.19 -5.99 -8.76
N LEU A 335 20.67 -6.17 -7.54
CA LEU A 335 20.80 -7.41 -6.75
C LEU A 335 20.23 -8.65 -7.46
N GLU A 336 19.38 -8.47 -8.48
CA GLU A 336 18.81 -9.55 -9.29
C GLU A 336 19.31 -9.53 -10.74
N GLY A 337 20.29 -8.66 -11.06
CA GLY A 337 20.78 -8.46 -12.42
C GLY A 337 19.63 -8.19 -13.38
N TRP A 338 19.68 -8.80 -14.57
CA TRP A 338 18.63 -8.65 -15.57
C TRP A 338 17.26 -9.15 -15.14
N ASN A 339 17.18 -10.08 -14.18
CA ASN A 339 15.89 -10.59 -13.70
C ASN A 339 15.07 -9.51 -12.97
N SER A 340 15.71 -8.48 -12.39
CA SER A 340 14.99 -7.35 -11.80
C SER A 340 14.08 -6.66 -12.82
N GLY A 341 14.53 -6.57 -14.07
CA GLY A 341 13.84 -5.89 -15.17
C GLY A 341 12.50 -6.51 -15.55
N ARG A 342 12.27 -7.79 -15.22
CA ARG A 342 10.99 -8.49 -15.40
C ARG A 342 9.90 -7.93 -14.49
N SER A 343 10.29 -7.34 -13.35
CA SER A 343 9.39 -6.63 -12.42
C SER A 343 9.25 -5.14 -12.75
N ILE A 344 9.90 -4.67 -13.83
CA ILE A 344 9.86 -3.28 -14.29
C ILE A 344 9.27 -3.19 -15.72
N PRO A 345 8.02 -3.63 -15.97
CA PRO A 345 7.49 -3.76 -17.31
C PRO A 345 7.22 -2.42 -17.98
N CYS A 346 7.97 -2.13 -19.04
CA CYS A 346 7.69 -1.09 -20.02
C CYS A 346 8.12 -1.57 -21.40
N PRO A 347 7.18 -1.89 -22.32
CA PRO A 347 7.55 -2.20 -23.68
C PRO A 347 8.03 -0.94 -24.41
N LEU A 348 8.92 -1.09 -25.39
CA LEU A 348 9.50 0.04 -26.14
C LEU A 348 8.42 0.97 -26.69
N LYS A 349 7.30 0.43 -27.19
CA LYS A 349 6.16 1.22 -27.69
C LYS A 349 5.52 2.17 -26.67
N ASN A 350 5.70 1.93 -25.37
CA ASN A 350 5.20 2.78 -24.28
C ASN A 350 6.23 3.81 -23.82
N MET A 351 7.52 3.60 -24.07
CA MET A 351 8.59 4.58 -23.80
C MET A 351 8.58 5.67 -24.89
N LYS A 352 7.60 6.57 -24.80
CA LYS A 352 7.35 7.58 -25.84
C LYS A 352 8.37 8.73 -25.81
N PRO A 353 8.77 9.29 -26.97
CA PRO A 353 9.80 10.34 -27.04
C PRO A 353 9.54 11.57 -26.16
N PHE A 354 8.27 11.99 -26.00
CA PHE A 354 7.94 13.16 -25.19
C PHE A 354 8.27 13.00 -23.69
N LEU A 355 8.42 11.76 -23.21
CA LEU A 355 8.71 11.47 -21.81
C LEU A 355 10.17 11.74 -21.43
N HIS A 356 11.12 11.59 -22.37
CA HIS A 356 12.55 11.53 -22.09
C HIS A 356 13.06 12.74 -21.28
N LYS A 357 12.57 13.95 -21.56
CA LYS A 357 12.97 15.17 -20.84
C LYS A 357 12.49 15.21 -19.38
N TYR A 358 11.46 14.43 -19.03
CA TYR A 358 10.93 14.34 -17.66
C TYR A 358 11.56 13.21 -16.86
N ILE A 359 12.34 12.33 -17.49
CA ILE A 359 12.93 11.17 -16.80
C ILE A 359 14.07 11.62 -15.85
N ARG A 360 14.09 11.04 -14.66
CA ARG A 360 15.08 11.21 -13.60
C ARG A 360 15.63 9.85 -13.18
N LYS A 361 16.90 9.82 -12.78
CA LYS A 361 17.64 8.61 -12.40
C LYS A 361 17.07 7.98 -11.14
N TRP A 362 17.21 6.66 -11.03
CA TRP A 362 17.04 5.94 -9.78
C TRP A 362 18.24 6.20 -8.89
N THR A 363 18.09 7.10 -7.93
CA THR A 363 19.15 7.51 -6.99
C THR A 363 18.58 7.59 -5.59
N PRO A 364 18.25 6.47 -4.94
CA PRO A 364 17.77 6.49 -3.56
C PRO A 364 18.82 7.11 -2.61
N PRO A 365 18.40 7.69 -1.47
CA PRO A 365 19.32 8.14 -0.44
C PRO A 365 20.27 7.02 0.01
N GLU A 366 21.51 7.38 0.33
CA GLU A 366 22.56 6.44 0.73
C GLU A 366 22.15 5.67 2.00
N GLU A 367 21.52 6.37 2.94
CA GLU A 367 21.03 5.86 4.22
C GLU A 367 19.96 4.78 4.09
N LEU A 368 19.29 4.69 2.94
CA LEU A 368 18.30 3.63 2.67
C LEU A 368 18.93 2.37 2.06
N HIS A 369 20.19 2.46 1.59
CA HIS A 369 20.94 1.37 0.98
C HIS A 369 20.20 0.64 -0.16
N ARG A 370 19.54 1.42 -1.05
CA ARG A 370 18.68 0.90 -2.12
C ARG A 370 19.22 1.01 -3.54
N GLN A 371 20.43 1.52 -3.75
CA GLN A 371 20.94 1.79 -5.11
C GLN A 371 20.80 0.57 -6.05
N ASN A 372 21.15 -0.62 -5.56
CA ASN A 372 21.07 -1.87 -6.33
C ASN A 372 19.77 -2.67 -6.11
N ALA A 373 18.88 -2.21 -5.22
CA ALA A 373 17.59 -2.87 -4.98
C ALA A 373 16.52 -2.21 -5.85
N MET A 374 16.23 -2.77 -7.02
CA MET A 374 15.34 -2.13 -8.00
C MET A 374 13.95 -1.83 -7.44
N PRO A 375 13.35 -0.70 -7.86
CA PRO A 375 12.05 -0.30 -7.36
C PRO A 375 10.95 -1.20 -7.88
N HIS A 376 10.20 -1.79 -6.95
CA HIS A 376 8.84 -2.24 -7.20
C HIS A 376 7.82 -1.45 -6.36
N ILE A 377 8.29 -0.55 -5.49
CA ILE A 377 7.49 0.55 -4.93
C ILE A 377 6.95 1.48 -6.01
N LYS A 378 5.79 2.09 -5.74
CA LYS A 378 5.25 3.21 -6.50
C LYS A 378 4.90 4.31 -5.53
N SER A 379 5.37 5.50 -5.82
CA SER A 379 5.12 6.68 -5.00
C SER A 379 4.99 7.96 -5.81
N TYR A 380 4.16 8.84 -5.30
CA TYR A 380 3.86 10.13 -5.90
C TYR A 380 3.99 11.19 -4.82
N ALA A 381 4.61 12.32 -5.13
CA ALA A 381 4.78 13.39 -4.14
C ALA A 381 4.83 14.75 -4.83
N ARG A 382 4.45 15.80 -4.10
CA ARG A 382 4.75 17.19 -4.48
C ARG A 382 5.76 17.74 -3.48
N PHE A 383 6.90 18.23 -3.97
CA PHE A 383 8.04 18.58 -3.13
C PHE A 383 8.45 20.04 -3.28
N ASN A 384 9.03 20.61 -2.23
CA ASN A 384 9.61 21.94 -2.28
C ASN A 384 10.99 21.91 -2.98
N PRO A 385 11.16 22.63 -4.11
CA PRO A 385 12.43 22.62 -4.84
C PRO A 385 13.47 23.62 -4.30
N SER A 386 13.16 24.42 -3.26
CA SER A 386 14.11 25.41 -2.73
C SER A 386 15.33 24.74 -2.10
N ASP A 387 16.51 25.32 -2.28
CA ASP A 387 17.78 24.76 -1.78
C ASP A 387 17.83 24.57 -0.26
N GLU A 388 17.10 25.39 0.49
CA GLU A 388 17.01 25.35 1.96
C GLU A 388 16.03 24.29 2.47
N ALA A 389 14.99 23.95 1.70
CA ALA A 389 13.94 22.99 2.08
C ALA A 389 13.94 21.73 1.19
N VAL A 390 15.07 21.43 0.56
CA VAL A 390 15.23 20.27 -0.33
C VAL A 390 14.85 18.98 0.40
N GLY A 391 13.80 18.32 -0.10
CA GLY A 391 13.24 17.08 0.45
C GLY A 391 12.02 17.26 1.36
N GLU A 392 11.58 18.50 1.58
CA GLU A 392 10.27 18.79 2.18
C GLU A 392 9.14 18.53 1.17
N LEU A 393 8.05 17.95 1.64
CA LEU A 393 6.91 17.49 0.85
C LEU A 393 5.62 18.20 1.27
N ASP A 394 4.83 18.63 0.29
CA ASP A 394 3.47 19.08 0.55
C ASP A 394 2.55 17.89 0.88
N TRP A 395 2.84 16.73 0.28
CA TRP A 395 2.18 15.44 0.49
C TRP A 395 2.97 14.32 -0.21
N ALA A 396 2.74 13.08 0.23
CA ALA A 396 3.27 11.88 -0.41
C ALA A 396 2.21 10.78 -0.51
N ILE A 397 2.31 9.91 -1.51
CA ILE A 397 1.46 8.74 -1.69
C ILE A 397 2.36 7.54 -1.92
N VAL A 398 2.05 6.43 -1.26
CA VAL A 398 2.61 5.10 -1.56
C VAL A 398 1.45 4.19 -1.95
N THR A 399 1.56 3.51 -3.09
CA THR A 399 0.41 2.82 -3.70
C THR A 399 0.84 1.63 -4.56
N SER A 400 -0.10 0.76 -4.90
CA SER A 400 0.06 -0.21 -5.98
C SER A 400 -0.05 0.41 -7.38
N SER A 401 -0.67 1.60 -7.51
CA SER A 401 -0.92 2.25 -8.80
C SER A 401 0.36 2.63 -9.53
N ASN A 402 0.62 1.97 -10.66
CA ASN A 402 1.60 2.42 -11.65
C ASN A 402 1.07 3.63 -12.46
N LEU A 403 1.95 4.34 -13.17
CA LEU A 403 1.53 5.47 -14.02
C LEU A 403 0.79 4.96 -15.28
N SER A 404 -0.53 4.81 -15.15
CA SER A 404 -1.41 4.34 -16.21
C SER A 404 -2.86 4.79 -16.01
N LYS A 405 -3.59 4.94 -17.12
CA LYS A 405 -5.05 5.17 -17.13
C LYS A 405 -5.85 4.01 -16.52
N ALA A 406 -5.31 2.79 -16.56
CA ALA A 406 -5.99 1.62 -16.00
C ALA A 406 -6.08 1.68 -14.47
N ALA A 407 -4.98 2.10 -13.83
CA ALA A 407 -4.85 2.27 -12.38
C ALA A 407 -5.49 3.56 -11.89
N TRP A 408 -5.15 4.70 -12.49
CA TRP A 408 -5.54 6.02 -12.00
C TRP A 408 -6.90 6.51 -12.51
N GLY A 409 -7.37 5.95 -13.62
CA GLY A 409 -8.63 6.30 -14.27
C GLY A 409 -8.50 7.34 -15.39
N ALA A 410 -9.58 7.46 -16.18
CA ALA A 410 -9.71 8.45 -17.25
C ALA A 410 -11.15 8.99 -17.36
N LEU A 411 -11.31 10.30 -17.53
CA LEU A 411 -12.58 10.97 -17.80
C LEU A 411 -13.06 10.65 -19.22
N GLN A 412 -14.36 10.43 -19.34
CA GLN A 412 -15.05 10.11 -20.58
C GLN A 412 -16.35 10.89 -20.69
N LYS A 413 -17.00 10.83 -21.87
CA LYS A 413 -18.31 11.43 -22.11
C LYS A 413 -18.38 12.88 -21.61
N ASN A 414 -17.48 13.73 -22.11
CA ASN A 414 -17.39 15.14 -21.71
C ASN A 414 -17.27 15.34 -20.19
N LYS A 415 -16.40 14.54 -19.54
CA LYS A 415 -16.13 14.57 -18.08
C LYS A 415 -17.30 14.17 -17.19
N THR A 416 -18.35 13.53 -17.72
CA THR A 416 -19.51 13.06 -16.93
C THR A 416 -19.37 11.61 -16.43
N GLN A 417 -18.35 10.90 -16.89
CA GLN A 417 -18.07 9.50 -16.54
C GLN A 417 -16.59 9.33 -16.27
N PHE A 418 -16.22 8.59 -15.22
CA PHE A 418 -14.85 8.26 -14.88
C PHE A 418 -14.62 6.75 -14.98
N MET A 419 -13.76 6.32 -15.90
CA MET A 419 -13.47 4.91 -16.12
C MET A 419 -12.19 4.51 -15.38
N ILE A 420 -12.25 3.46 -14.58
CA ILE A 420 -11.10 2.77 -14.00
C ILE A 420 -11.15 1.30 -14.43
N ARG A 421 -9.99 0.68 -14.69
CA ARG A 421 -9.91 -0.72 -15.12
C ARG A 421 -9.41 -1.67 -14.03
N SER A 422 -8.59 -1.17 -13.11
CA SER A 422 -7.87 -2.01 -12.15
C SER A 422 -8.27 -1.73 -10.71
N TYR A 423 -8.10 -2.74 -9.85
CA TYR A 423 -8.11 -2.54 -8.40
C TYR A 423 -6.73 -2.09 -7.94
N GLU A 424 -6.67 -0.94 -7.29
CA GLU A 424 -5.44 -0.40 -6.69
C GLU A 424 -5.76 0.13 -5.30
N LEU A 425 -4.76 0.21 -4.44
CA LEU A 425 -4.89 0.83 -3.13
C LEU A 425 -3.58 1.53 -2.77
N GLY A 426 -3.69 2.61 -2.02
CA GLY A 426 -2.56 3.34 -1.48
C GLY A 426 -2.96 4.17 -0.28
N VAL A 427 -1.93 4.70 0.38
CA VAL A 427 -2.07 5.65 1.49
C VAL A 427 -1.45 6.97 1.10
N MET A 428 -2.10 8.06 1.52
CA MET A 428 -1.64 9.42 1.34
C MET A 428 -1.24 10.02 2.69
N PHE A 429 0.00 10.50 2.75
CA PHE A 429 0.59 11.24 3.86
C PHE A 429 0.38 12.72 3.61
N LEU A 430 -0.23 13.40 4.58
CA LEU A 430 -0.58 14.81 4.54
C LEU A 430 -0.16 15.47 5.86
N PRO A 431 0.58 16.58 5.86
CA PRO A 431 0.88 17.36 7.07
C PRO A 431 -0.33 17.58 8.00
N GLN A 432 -1.50 17.80 7.42
CA GLN A 432 -2.75 18.05 8.12
C GLN A 432 -3.29 16.82 8.87
N LEU A 433 -3.00 15.61 8.38
CA LEU A 433 -3.42 14.35 9.00
C LEU A 433 -2.42 13.83 10.03
N LEU A 434 -1.15 14.22 9.89
CA LEU A 434 -0.06 13.80 10.78
C LEU A 434 -0.01 14.64 12.05
N LYS A 435 -0.74 15.77 12.08
CA LYS A 435 -0.80 16.66 13.24
C LYS A 435 -1.34 15.92 14.48
N PRO A 436 -0.61 15.92 15.62
CA PRO A 436 -1.13 15.36 16.86
C PRO A 436 -2.40 16.09 17.34
N PRO A 437 -3.28 15.42 18.10
CA PRO A 437 -4.41 16.07 18.74
C PRO A 437 -3.97 17.26 19.61
N GLY A 438 -4.67 18.40 19.50
CA GLY A 438 -4.40 19.61 20.28
C GLY A 438 -3.80 20.78 19.49
N ASN A 439 -3.38 21.83 20.21
CA ASN A 439 -2.78 23.05 19.66
C ASN A 439 -1.29 22.89 19.32
N CYS A 440 -0.91 21.75 18.74
CA CYS A 440 0.46 21.53 18.26
C CYS A 440 0.73 22.35 16.97
N PRO A 441 1.99 22.73 16.70
CA PRO A 441 2.38 23.26 15.41
C PRO A 441 2.16 22.24 14.27
N PRO A 442 2.07 22.70 13.01
CA PRO A 442 1.97 21.81 11.84
C PRO A 442 3.17 20.85 11.76
N VAL A 443 2.93 19.60 11.37
CA VAL A 443 3.98 18.61 11.13
C VAL A 443 4.57 18.84 9.74
N ARG A 444 5.90 18.98 9.65
CA ARG A 444 6.61 19.00 8.37
C ARG A 444 6.75 17.59 7.84
N LEU A 445 6.46 17.36 6.56
CA LEU A 445 6.68 16.07 5.92
C LEU A 445 7.98 16.12 5.13
N VAL A 446 8.94 15.25 5.44
CA VAL A 446 10.30 15.33 4.92
C VAL A 446 10.79 13.94 4.50
N THR A 447 11.56 13.86 3.42
CA THR A 447 12.21 12.61 3.01
C THR A 447 13.50 12.36 3.78
N LEU A 448 13.70 11.12 4.22
CA LEU A 448 14.94 10.69 4.84
C LEU A 448 16.14 10.87 3.90
N GLY A 449 17.31 11.24 4.45
CA GLY A 449 18.54 11.47 3.69
C GLY A 449 18.54 12.76 2.85
N SER A 450 17.55 13.64 3.07
CA SER A 450 17.50 14.95 2.44
C SER A 450 18.12 16.03 3.33
N LYS A 451 18.50 17.17 2.72
CA LYS A 451 18.98 18.33 3.48
C LYS A 451 17.94 18.81 4.49
N ALA A 452 16.64 18.77 4.16
CA ALA A 452 15.58 19.14 5.08
C ALA A 452 15.52 18.23 6.33
N ALA A 453 15.97 16.97 6.23
CA ALA A 453 16.09 16.04 7.36
C ALA A 453 17.31 16.34 8.26
N GLY A 454 18.41 16.86 7.69
CA GLY A 454 19.60 17.24 8.46
C GLY A 454 19.38 18.46 9.37
N HIS A 455 18.52 19.39 8.97
CA HIS A 455 18.16 20.56 9.78
C HIS A 455 17.27 20.23 10.99
N SER A 456 16.73 19.01 11.08
CA SER A 456 15.88 18.59 12.20
C SER A 456 16.70 18.20 13.45
N GLY A 457 18.02 18.03 13.31
CA GLY A 457 18.93 17.61 14.39
C GLY A 457 19.59 18.74 15.19
N VAL A 458 19.34 20.01 14.86
CA VAL A 458 19.87 21.13 15.64
C VAL A 458 18.93 21.44 16.79
N ALA A 459 19.40 21.20 18.02
CA ALA A 459 18.72 21.58 19.25
C ALA A 459 18.53 23.11 19.30
N VAL A 460 17.38 23.59 18.83
CA VAL A 460 16.89 24.95 19.08
C VAL A 460 15.49 24.79 19.64
N SER A 461 15.25 25.41 20.79
CA SER A 461 13.93 25.53 21.40
C SER A 461 12.90 25.99 20.35
N GLU A 462 11.78 25.27 20.23
CA GLU A 462 10.65 25.51 19.30
C GLU A 462 10.76 24.94 17.86
N SER A 463 11.41 23.78 17.64
CA SER A 463 11.36 23.12 16.32
C SER A 463 9.99 22.48 16.02
N GLN A 464 9.45 22.76 14.83
CA GLN A 464 8.23 22.11 14.33
C GLN A 464 8.43 20.58 14.23
N PRO A 465 7.44 19.75 14.65
CA PRO A 465 7.52 18.30 14.55
C PRO A 465 7.70 17.86 13.10
N THR A 466 8.53 16.86 12.87
CA THR A 466 8.91 16.40 11.52
C THR A 466 8.58 14.93 11.33
N ALA A 467 7.85 14.64 10.26
CA ALA A 467 7.58 13.31 9.75
C ALA A 467 8.59 12.90 8.69
N LEU A 468 9.45 11.95 9.03
CA LEU A 468 10.45 11.40 8.11
C LEU A 468 9.86 10.21 7.34
N LEU A 469 9.84 10.31 6.01
CA LEU A 469 9.45 9.21 5.12
C LEU A 469 10.68 8.62 4.43
N PRO A 470 10.92 7.29 4.49
CA PRO A 470 11.96 6.62 3.72
C PRO A 470 11.58 6.45 2.24
N LEU A 471 11.29 7.56 1.54
CA LEU A 471 11.01 7.55 0.09
C LEU A 471 12.31 7.27 -0.69
N PRO A 472 12.30 6.36 -1.68
CA PRO A 472 13.54 5.84 -2.26
C PRO A 472 14.01 6.66 -3.46
N TYR A 473 14.05 7.97 -3.31
CA TYR A 473 14.66 8.89 -4.26
C TYR A 473 15.29 10.06 -3.51
N GLY A 474 16.55 10.31 -3.82
CA GLY A 474 17.37 11.34 -3.23
C GLY A 474 17.15 12.68 -3.88
N PHE A 475 17.56 13.72 -3.16
CA PHE A 475 17.53 15.08 -3.63
C PHE A 475 18.93 15.70 -3.65
N PRO A 476 19.25 16.60 -4.61
CA PRO A 476 18.42 16.99 -5.75
C PRO A 476 18.18 15.84 -6.74
N LEU A 477 17.01 15.83 -7.39
CA LEU A 477 16.68 14.81 -8.38
C LEU A 477 17.62 14.91 -9.59
N THR A 478 18.21 13.78 -9.99
CA THR A 478 19.20 13.75 -11.08
C THR A 478 18.53 13.49 -12.43
N THR A 479 18.72 14.39 -13.40
CA THR A 479 18.23 14.22 -14.77
C THR A 479 19.06 13.19 -15.53
N TYR A 480 18.41 12.40 -16.39
CA TYR A 480 19.11 11.51 -17.32
C TYR A 480 20.04 12.30 -18.25
N ASN A 481 21.25 11.81 -18.45
CA ASN A 481 22.15 12.24 -19.50
C ASN A 481 21.84 11.45 -20.78
N PRO A 482 21.22 12.04 -21.81
CA PRO A 482 20.81 11.32 -23.02
C PRO A 482 22.00 10.75 -23.84
N LYS A 483 23.24 11.14 -23.51
CA LYS A 483 24.45 10.57 -24.13
C LYS A 483 24.95 9.31 -23.43
N LYS A 484 24.46 9.00 -22.22
CA LYS A 484 24.99 7.93 -21.35
C LYS A 484 23.90 7.02 -20.78
N ASP A 485 22.78 7.60 -20.37
CA ASP A 485 21.71 6.89 -19.69
C ASP A 485 20.66 6.42 -20.70
N GLU A 486 20.39 5.12 -20.72
CA GLU A 486 19.31 4.50 -21.47
C GLU A 486 18.20 4.07 -20.50
N PRO A 487 16.92 4.48 -20.68
CA PRO A 487 15.85 4.03 -19.81
C PRO A 487 15.58 2.54 -20.02
N TRP A 488 15.28 1.81 -18.93
CA TRP A 488 14.94 0.39 -19.03
C TRP A 488 13.65 0.19 -19.86
N VAL A 489 13.74 -0.71 -20.83
CA VAL A 489 12.61 -1.26 -21.59
C VAL A 489 12.77 -2.77 -21.65
N TRP A 490 11.71 -3.49 -21.30
CA TRP A 490 11.77 -4.92 -20.94
C TRP A 490 11.68 -5.88 -22.13
N ASP A 491 11.42 -5.38 -23.33
CA ASP A 491 11.22 -6.17 -24.55
C ASP A 491 12.37 -6.00 -25.56
N LEU A 492 13.50 -5.42 -25.11
CA LEU A 492 14.74 -5.35 -25.88
C LEU A 492 15.77 -6.33 -25.31
N VAL A 493 16.49 -6.99 -26.22
CA VAL A 493 17.63 -7.87 -25.89
C VAL A 493 18.77 -7.04 -25.29
N ARG A 494 19.44 -7.59 -24.27
CA ARG A 494 20.68 -7.04 -23.68
C ARG A 494 21.77 -8.10 -23.70
N ASP A 495 22.71 -7.98 -24.64
CA ASP A 495 23.80 -8.94 -24.79
C ASP A 495 24.92 -8.78 -23.75
N SER A 496 25.06 -7.57 -23.21
CA SER A 496 26.05 -7.27 -22.18
C SER A 496 25.76 -8.07 -20.90
N PRO A 497 26.78 -8.71 -20.28
CA PRO A 497 26.58 -9.52 -19.08
C PRO A 497 26.16 -8.65 -17.89
N ASP A 498 25.17 -9.09 -17.12
CA ASP A 498 24.88 -8.54 -15.80
C ASP A 498 25.90 -9.01 -14.74
N ILE A 499 25.64 -8.70 -13.47
CA ILE A 499 26.49 -9.10 -12.34
C ILE A 499 26.58 -10.62 -12.13
N PHE A 500 25.73 -11.41 -12.78
CA PHE A 500 25.76 -12.88 -12.77
C PHE A 500 26.36 -13.48 -14.05
N GLY A 501 26.84 -12.63 -14.97
CA GLY A 501 27.39 -13.06 -16.26
C GLY A 501 26.33 -13.39 -17.31
N GLY A 502 25.05 -13.12 -17.04
CA GLY A 502 23.93 -13.45 -17.94
C GLY A 502 23.59 -12.32 -18.90
N ALA A 503 23.04 -12.67 -20.07
CA ALA A 503 22.38 -11.74 -20.98
C ALA A 503 20.87 -11.68 -20.69
N TYR A 504 20.20 -10.59 -21.10
CA TYR A 504 18.74 -10.49 -21.04
C TYR A 504 18.12 -10.82 -22.39
N ILE A 505 17.36 -11.90 -22.43
CA ILE A 505 16.56 -12.30 -23.60
C ILE A 505 15.08 -12.22 -23.18
N PRO A 506 14.30 -11.26 -23.74
CA PRO A 506 12.87 -11.17 -23.50
C PRO A 506 12.16 -12.47 -23.89
N HIS A 507 11.09 -12.83 -23.15
CA HIS A 507 10.25 -13.99 -23.47
C HIS A 507 9.13 -13.63 -24.45
#